data_AF-A0A963S9F8-F1
#
_entry.id   AF-A0A963S9F8-F1
#
_cell.length_a   1.000
_cell.length_b   1.000
_cell.length_c   1.000
_cell.angle_alpha   90.00
_cell.angle_beta   90.00
_cell.angle_gamma   90.00
#
_symmetry.space_group_name_H-M   'P 1'
#
loop_
_entity.id
_entity.type
_entity.pdbx_description
1 polymer ?
#
loop_
_entity_poly.entity_id
_entity_poly.type
_entity_poly.pdbx_seq_one_letter_code
_entity_poly.pdbx_strand_id
1 'polypeptide(L)'
;KQVNDTLGHPAGDELLKQVSQRLDRIVAKQGEIGRLGGDEFQVILPDLDDRGKLGELGARIIQMLSQPYTIEGARCTIGASVGIAIAPYDGLDSDQLVRSADLALYAAKGGGRGQYRFYSSDLKDEAEERRLIENDLRDALAQGQLAMHYQPVVRATDNTVVGFEALMRWDHPERGPISPSVFIPIAEESNLINSLGEWALRTACNDAAAWPAKLYLSVNVSAVQFATAGFPAVVANVLGASQIDPRRVVLEITESVFMGDVDANEQIFRSLKDLGVRLSLDDFGTGYSSLAYLSSSPFEKIKIDRSFVETCTEKDNNNAAIIAATIGLAEALKMEVIVEGVEAFDQLELVCAKGGKMIQGWIYSRDLPQEEVLARFADGEFQIEPDGPQRHRPDRRSVFRKIGVIHGDHRYDVVMRDLSKTGAKIEGLLGVPVNTDLVLDLGNGQLAVGKVMRSHDAMQGIEFETPLISDGAGGLCTRHRVSPYALAAAGMPLGALPPGSYPLVGGAGGPKGPAEFLQVQVNASPRSRVA
;
A
#
# COMPACT_ATOMS: atom_id res chain seq x y z
N LYS A 1 -2.98 13.53 -18.71
CA LYS A 1 -4.41 13.82 -19.02
C LYS A 1 -4.87 15.12 -18.36
N GLN A 2 -4.90 15.21 -17.03
CA GLN A 2 -5.33 16.42 -16.30
C GLN A 2 -4.66 17.73 -16.77
N VAL A 3 -3.35 17.72 -17.04
CA VAL A 3 -2.65 18.91 -17.58
C VAL A 3 -3.21 19.35 -18.95
N ASN A 4 -3.57 18.41 -19.82
CA ASN A 4 -4.18 18.73 -21.12
C ASN A 4 -5.59 19.27 -20.94
N ASP A 5 -6.32 18.74 -19.96
CA ASP A 5 -7.71 19.13 -19.70
C ASP A 5 -7.77 20.53 -19.07
N THR A 6 -6.81 20.89 -18.22
CA THR A 6 -6.75 22.20 -17.53
C THR A 6 -6.02 23.28 -18.32
N LEU A 7 -4.91 22.97 -19.01
CA LEU A 7 -4.04 23.95 -19.67
C LEU A 7 -4.00 23.79 -21.20
N GLY A 8 -4.74 22.83 -21.75
CA GLY A 8 -4.78 22.55 -23.17
C GLY A 8 -3.64 21.66 -23.68
N HIS A 9 -3.83 21.12 -24.89
CA HIS A 9 -2.85 20.25 -25.54
C HIS A 9 -1.46 20.87 -25.74
N PRO A 10 -1.31 22.18 -26.08
CA PRO A 10 0.02 22.80 -26.21
C PRO A 10 0.84 22.76 -24.91
N ALA A 11 0.19 22.97 -23.76
CA ALA A 11 0.84 22.86 -22.46
C ALA A 11 1.25 21.41 -22.15
N GLY A 12 0.44 20.44 -22.55
CA GLY A 12 0.78 19.02 -22.49
C GLY A 12 2.02 18.66 -23.30
N ASP A 13 2.13 19.18 -24.53
CA ASP A 13 3.30 18.96 -25.38
C ASP A 13 4.56 19.60 -24.80
N GLU A 14 4.45 20.79 -24.22
CA GLU A 14 5.56 21.45 -23.54
C GLU A 14 6.00 20.70 -22.28
N LEU A 15 5.04 20.19 -21.50
CA LEU A 15 5.34 19.32 -20.36
C LEU A 15 6.16 18.10 -20.79
N LEU A 16 5.75 17.43 -21.87
CA LEU A 16 6.45 16.25 -22.38
C LEU A 16 7.88 16.55 -22.82
N LYS A 17 8.14 17.73 -23.40
CA LYS A 17 9.50 18.18 -23.71
C LYS A 17 10.33 18.45 -22.45
N GLN A 18 9.74 19.05 -21.42
CA GLN A 18 10.45 19.27 -20.16
C GLN A 18 10.73 17.95 -19.43
N VAL A 19 9.80 16.98 -19.48
CA VAL A 19 9.99 15.62 -18.98
C VAL A 19 11.17 14.95 -19.70
N SER A 20 11.20 14.98 -21.03
CA SER A 20 12.30 14.38 -21.79
C SER A 20 13.65 15.01 -21.45
N GLN A 21 13.71 16.34 -21.29
CA GLN A 21 14.94 17.04 -20.87
C GLN A 21 15.39 16.65 -19.46
N ARG A 22 14.46 16.46 -18.51
CA ARG A 22 14.82 16.00 -17.16
C ARG A 22 15.32 14.57 -17.18
N LEU A 23 14.65 13.67 -17.90
CA LEU A 23 15.10 12.30 -18.08
C LEU A 23 16.50 12.24 -18.69
N ASP A 24 16.75 13.01 -19.75
CA ASP A 24 18.05 13.07 -20.43
C ASP A 24 19.17 13.52 -19.49
N ARG A 25 18.92 14.49 -18.60
CA ARG A 25 19.91 14.93 -17.60
C ARG A 25 20.22 13.87 -16.54
N ILE A 26 19.23 13.05 -16.18
CA ILE A 26 19.37 12.03 -15.13
C ILE A 26 20.09 10.80 -15.68
N VAL A 27 19.66 10.33 -16.86
CA VAL A 27 20.20 9.14 -17.53
C VAL A 27 21.55 9.48 -18.16
N ALA A 28 21.61 10.58 -18.92
CA ALA A 28 22.81 11.13 -19.54
C ALA A 28 23.68 10.03 -20.18
N LYS A 29 24.97 10.00 -19.85
CA LYS A 29 25.94 9.05 -20.42
C LYS A 29 25.76 7.59 -19.96
N GLN A 30 24.80 7.30 -19.08
CA GLN A 30 24.58 5.95 -18.55
C GLN A 30 23.70 5.10 -19.47
N GLY A 31 23.00 5.71 -20.43
CA GLY A 31 22.17 4.97 -21.37
C GLY A 31 21.35 5.86 -22.30
N GLU A 32 20.28 5.30 -22.86
CA GLU A 32 19.43 5.94 -23.87
C GLU A 32 18.00 6.11 -23.35
N ILE A 33 17.31 7.13 -23.85
CA ILE A 33 15.89 7.36 -23.57
C ILE A 33 15.09 7.36 -24.86
N GLY A 34 13.88 6.81 -24.82
CA GLY A 34 12.92 6.79 -25.92
C GLY A 34 11.52 7.13 -25.44
N ARG A 35 10.70 7.70 -26.31
CA ARG A 35 9.26 7.89 -26.06
C ARG A 35 8.49 6.89 -26.90
N LEU A 36 7.72 6.01 -26.25
CA LEU A 36 6.96 4.95 -26.92
C LEU A 36 5.64 5.49 -27.51
N GLY A 37 5.02 6.45 -26.83
CA GLY A 37 3.76 7.05 -27.21
C GLY A 37 3.07 7.67 -26.00
N GLY A 38 2.12 8.58 -26.21
CA GLY A 38 1.39 9.20 -25.09
C GLY A 38 2.33 9.84 -24.06
N ASP A 39 2.17 9.47 -22.79
CA ASP A 39 3.00 9.86 -21.64
C ASP A 39 4.04 8.81 -21.24
N GLU A 40 4.32 7.82 -22.10
CA GLU A 40 5.20 6.69 -21.81
C GLU A 40 6.62 6.90 -22.38
N PHE A 41 7.60 6.73 -21.49
CA PHE A 41 9.02 6.82 -21.78
C PHE A 41 9.73 5.51 -21.38
N GLN A 42 10.75 5.15 -22.14
CA GLN A 42 11.61 4.02 -21.88
C GLN A 42 13.05 4.49 -21.67
N VAL A 43 13.76 3.83 -20.76
CA VAL A 43 15.18 4.04 -20.48
C VAL A 43 15.91 2.71 -20.68
N ILE A 44 17.00 2.72 -21.45
CA ILE A 44 17.84 1.55 -21.70
C ILE A 44 19.23 1.83 -21.14
N LEU A 45 19.71 0.96 -20.25
CA LEU A 45 21.03 1.07 -19.63
C LEU A 45 21.84 -0.18 -20.01
N PRO A 46 22.94 -0.04 -20.78
CA PRO A 46 23.81 -1.16 -21.08
C PRO A 46 24.60 -1.61 -19.84
N ASP A 47 24.89 -2.91 -19.76
CA ASP A 47 25.84 -3.52 -18.82
C ASP A 47 25.62 -3.19 -17.34
N LEU A 48 24.36 -3.11 -16.90
CA LEU A 48 24.00 -2.81 -15.52
C LEU A 48 22.91 -3.76 -14.98
N ASP A 49 23.27 -4.60 -14.00
CA ASP A 49 22.34 -5.53 -13.33
C ASP A 49 22.28 -5.37 -11.80
N ASP A 50 23.00 -4.37 -11.25
CA ASP A 50 22.98 -4.03 -9.84
C ASP A 50 21.65 -3.38 -9.46
N ARG A 51 20.78 -4.15 -8.81
CA ARG A 51 19.45 -3.69 -8.39
C ARG A 51 19.51 -2.56 -7.38
N GLY A 52 20.60 -2.41 -6.62
CA GLY A 52 20.80 -1.27 -5.74
C GLY A 52 20.92 0.03 -6.53
N LYS A 53 21.81 0.05 -7.53
CA LYS A 53 22.01 1.22 -8.40
C LYS A 53 20.78 1.53 -9.26
N LEU A 54 20.13 0.50 -9.80
CA LEU A 54 18.91 0.65 -10.59
C LEU A 54 17.75 1.20 -9.74
N GLY A 55 17.61 0.74 -8.49
CA GLY A 55 16.61 1.24 -7.56
C GLY A 55 16.86 2.71 -7.18
N GLU A 56 18.11 3.08 -6.91
CA GLU A 56 18.49 4.49 -6.67
C GLU A 56 18.19 5.39 -7.88
N LEU A 57 18.44 4.90 -9.09
CA LEU A 57 18.12 5.62 -10.32
C LEU A 57 16.60 5.75 -10.51
N GLY A 58 15.84 4.68 -10.29
CA GLY A 58 14.38 4.70 -10.34
C GLY A 58 13.77 5.72 -9.38
N ALA A 59 14.22 5.71 -8.12
CA ALA A 59 13.81 6.69 -7.12
C ALA A 59 14.17 8.13 -7.53
N ARG A 60 15.37 8.33 -8.08
CA ARG A 60 15.81 9.66 -8.57
C ARG A 60 14.98 10.15 -9.75
N ILE A 61 14.65 9.27 -10.70
CA ILE A 61 13.76 9.60 -11.83
C ILE A 61 12.42 10.09 -11.28
N ILE A 62 11.81 9.32 -10.38
CA ILE A 62 10.52 9.69 -9.78
C ILE A 62 10.61 11.02 -9.06
N GLN A 63 11.60 11.21 -8.19
CA GLN A 63 11.79 12.45 -7.43
C GLN A 63 11.95 13.66 -8.35
N MET A 64 12.72 13.53 -9.42
CA MET A 64 13.01 14.63 -10.34
C MET A 64 11.86 14.97 -11.28
N LEU A 65 11.15 13.94 -11.76
CA LEU A 65 9.94 14.15 -12.54
C LEU A 65 8.79 14.66 -11.69
N SER A 66 8.80 14.39 -10.38
CA SER A 66 7.80 14.93 -9.46
C SER A 66 8.06 16.38 -9.03
N GLN A 67 9.18 16.97 -9.45
CA GLN A 67 9.41 18.40 -9.21
C GLN A 67 8.44 19.26 -10.03
N PRO A 68 7.99 20.41 -9.52
CA PRO A 68 7.08 21.29 -10.25
C PRO A 68 7.65 21.73 -11.60
N TYR A 69 6.78 21.86 -12.59
CA TYR A 69 7.06 22.42 -13.91
C TYR A 69 6.43 23.80 -14.02
N THR A 70 7.10 24.68 -14.75
CA THR A 70 6.55 25.98 -15.12
C THR A 70 6.23 25.94 -16.61
N ILE A 71 4.94 26.04 -16.93
CA ILE A 71 4.44 26.01 -18.30
C ILE A 71 3.58 27.25 -18.47
N GLU A 72 3.98 28.14 -19.36
CA GLU A 72 3.27 29.39 -19.65
C GLU A 72 2.96 30.24 -18.39
N GLY A 73 3.83 30.16 -17.38
CA GLY A 73 3.67 30.88 -16.10
C GLY A 73 2.79 30.16 -15.06
N ALA A 74 2.09 29.08 -15.43
CA ALA A 74 1.38 28.20 -14.52
C ALA A 74 2.32 27.14 -13.94
N ARG A 75 2.11 26.79 -12.67
CA ARG A 75 2.85 25.71 -11.98
C ARG A 75 2.04 24.42 -12.05
N CYS A 76 2.62 23.36 -12.62
CA CYS A 76 2.01 22.04 -12.63
C CYS A 76 2.94 20.99 -12.00
N THR A 77 2.36 19.93 -11.45
CA THR A 77 3.10 18.83 -10.84
C THR A 77 2.56 17.52 -11.40
N ILE A 78 3.45 16.58 -11.69
CA ILE A 78 3.08 15.23 -12.13
C ILE A 78 3.71 14.19 -11.23
N GLY A 79 3.14 13.00 -11.15
CA GLY A 79 3.79 11.83 -10.60
C GLY A 79 4.44 10.99 -11.70
N ALA A 80 5.37 10.12 -11.31
CA ALA A 80 5.93 9.09 -12.19
C ALA A 80 5.95 7.73 -11.47
N SER A 81 5.80 6.66 -12.23
CA SER A 81 6.03 5.29 -11.77
C SER A 81 7.02 4.62 -12.71
N VAL A 82 7.86 3.72 -12.20
CA VAL A 82 8.95 3.13 -12.97
C VAL A 82 8.93 1.61 -12.83
N GLY A 83 8.81 0.90 -13.96
CA GLY A 83 9.02 -0.54 -14.03
C GLY A 83 10.44 -0.86 -14.49
N ILE A 84 11.11 -1.80 -13.82
CA ILE A 84 12.51 -2.16 -14.13
C ILE A 84 12.60 -3.65 -14.47
N ALA A 85 13.07 -3.96 -15.67
CA ALA A 85 13.44 -5.31 -16.09
C ALA A 85 14.92 -5.35 -16.50
N ILE A 86 15.61 -6.45 -16.21
CA ILE A 86 17.05 -6.62 -16.39
C ILE A 86 17.30 -7.86 -17.23
N ALA A 87 17.97 -7.68 -18.38
CA ALA A 87 18.46 -8.78 -19.19
C ALA A 87 19.73 -9.41 -18.57
N PRO A 88 19.97 -10.72 -18.74
CA PRO A 88 19.10 -11.72 -19.36
C PRO A 88 18.02 -12.28 -18.41
N TYR A 89 17.97 -11.82 -17.16
CA TYR A 89 17.17 -12.42 -16.10
C TYR A 89 15.66 -12.37 -16.38
N ASP A 90 15.18 -11.24 -16.89
CA ASP A 90 13.75 -10.91 -17.06
C ASP A 90 13.28 -11.01 -18.52
N GLY A 91 14.16 -11.45 -19.41
CA GLY A 91 13.92 -11.58 -20.84
C GLY A 91 15.23 -11.68 -21.62
N LEU A 92 15.24 -12.48 -22.68
CA LEU A 92 16.40 -12.64 -23.57
C LEU A 92 16.33 -11.76 -24.82
N ASP A 93 15.13 -11.32 -25.19
CA ASP A 93 14.88 -10.48 -26.35
C ASP A 93 14.17 -9.17 -25.94
N SER A 94 14.11 -8.23 -26.88
CA SER A 94 13.52 -6.91 -26.65
C SER A 94 12.06 -6.99 -26.23
N ASP A 95 11.28 -7.86 -26.85
CA ASP A 95 9.84 -7.94 -26.64
C ASP A 95 9.52 -8.48 -25.24
N GLN A 96 10.28 -9.49 -24.80
CA GLN A 96 10.20 -10.01 -23.44
C GLN A 96 10.59 -8.95 -22.40
N LEU A 97 11.68 -8.21 -22.62
CA LEU A 97 12.13 -7.18 -21.68
C LEU A 97 11.15 -6.02 -21.57
N VAL A 98 10.62 -5.54 -22.69
CA VAL A 98 9.58 -4.51 -22.73
C VAL A 98 8.36 -4.99 -21.95
N ARG A 99 7.87 -6.19 -22.24
CA ARG A 99 6.73 -6.78 -21.54
C ARG A 99 6.97 -6.91 -20.03
N SER A 100 8.14 -7.36 -19.62
CA SER A 100 8.51 -7.50 -18.20
C SER A 100 8.59 -6.14 -17.50
N ALA A 101 9.16 -5.13 -18.17
CA ALA A 101 9.21 -3.76 -17.66
C ALA A 101 7.80 -3.16 -17.53
N ASP A 102 6.91 -3.40 -18.50
CA ASP A 102 5.52 -2.94 -18.47
C ASP A 102 4.73 -3.60 -17.33
N LEU A 103 4.91 -4.91 -17.11
CA LEU A 103 4.29 -5.60 -15.97
C LEU A 103 4.77 -5.02 -14.64
N ALA A 104 6.06 -4.73 -14.53
CA ALA A 104 6.63 -4.08 -13.35
C ALA A 104 6.08 -2.65 -13.16
N LEU A 105 5.97 -1.89 -14.24
CA LEU A 105 5.40 -0.53 -14.23
C LEU A 105 3.93 -0.54 -13.81
N TYR A 106 3.17 -1.49 -14.33
CA TYR A 106 1.76 -1.66 -13.99
C TYR A 106 1.59 -2.02 -12.51
N ALA A 107 2.41 -2.94 -11.99
CA ALA A 107 2.43 -3.29 -10.57
C ALA A 107 2.88 -2.12 -9.67
N ALA A 108 3.78 -1.25 -10.16
CA ALA A 108 4.14 -0.01 -9.46
C ALA A 108 2.96 0.98 -9.39
N LYS A 109 2.15 1.09 -10.46
CA LYS A 109 0.94 1.94 -10.47
C LYS A 109 -0.12 1.45 -9.48
N GLY A 110 -0.35 0.14 -9.42
CA GLY A 110 -1.36 -0.46 -8.52
C GLY A 110 -1.05 -0.33 -7.02
N GLY A 111 0.23 -0.26 -6.64
CA GLY A 111 0.65 -0.16 -5.24
C GLY A 111 0.77 1.26 -4.67
N GLY A 112 0.12 2.27 -5.26
CA GLY A 112 0.12 3.66 -4.72
C GLY A 112 0.68 4.76 -5.63
N ARG A 113 1.08 4.44 -6.88
CA ARG A 113 1.78 5.37 -7.80
C ARG A 113 3.04 5.97 -7.14
N GLY A 114 3.81 6.80 -7.86
CA GLY A 114 4.99 7.47 -7.25
C GLY A 114 6.13 6.55 -6.78
N GLN A 115 6.18 5.31 -7.25
CA GLN A 115 7.17 4.31 -6.83
C GLN A 115 7.78 3.57 -8.04
N TYR A 116 8.89 2.89 -7.81
CA TYR A 116 9.48 1.98 -8.78
C TYR A 116 9.21 0.53 -8.38
N ARG A 117 9.25 -0.40 -9.32
CA ARG A 117 9.19 -1.83 -9.02
C ARG A 117 10.06 -2.61 -9.98
N PHE A 118 10.79 -3.59 -9.46
CA PHE A 118 11.47 -4.57 -10.29
C PHE A 118 10.49 -5.63 -10.78
N TYR A 119 10.70 -6.12 -12.00
CA TYR A 119 9.99 -7.30 -12.47
C TYR A 119 10.28 -8.49 -11.57
N SER A 120 9.23 -9.24 -11.28
CA SER A 120 9.32 -10.59 -10.74
C SER A 120 8.32 -11.46 -11.51
N SER A 121 8.61 -12.76 -11.61
CA SER A 121 7.69 -13.73 -12.21
C SER A 121 6.28 -13.68 -11.61
N ASP A 122 6.21 -13.38 -10.32
CA ASP A 122 4.98 -13.35 -9.53
C ASP A 122 4.08 -12.16 -9.97
N LEU A 123 4.64 -11.12 -10.61
CA LEU A 123 3.87 -9.98 -11.13
C LEU A 123 2.95 -10.35 -12.30
N LYS A 124 3.31 -11.37 -13.08
CA LYS A 124 2.44 -11.82 -14.17
C LYS A 124 1.14 -12.39 -13.60
N ASP A 125 1.27 -13.18 -12.54
CA ASP A 125 0.14 -13.76 -11.83
C ASP A 125 -0.66 -12.66 -11.10
N GLU A 126 0.00 -11.66 -10.50
CA GLU A 126 -0.66 -10.48 -9.91
C GLU A 126 -1.47 -9.69 -10.96
N ALA A 127 -0.97 -9.50 -12.18
CA ALA A 127 -1.67 -8.76 -13.23
C ALA A 127 -2.90 -9.53 -13.77
N GLU A 128 -2.78 -10.85 -13.94
CA GLU A 128 -3.90 -11.72 -14.30
C GLU A 128 -4.95 -11.75 -13.18
N GLU A 129 -4.52 -11.88 -11.93
CA GLU A 129 -5.39 -11.82 -10.75
C GLU A 129 -6.12 -10.47 -10.65
N ARG A 130 -5.40 -9.36 -10.83
CA ARG A 130 -6.00 -8.02 -10.82
C ARG A 130 -7.10 -7.88 -11.87
N ARG A 131 -6.88 -8.41 -13.07
CA ARG A 131 -7.88 -8.39 -14.15
C ARG A 131 -9.11 -9.23 -13.81
N LEU A 132 -8.92 -10.38 -13.16
CA LEU A 132 -10.05 -11.19 -12.68
C LEU A 132 -10.85 -10.43 -11.63
N ILE A 133 -10.16 -9.82 -10.65
CA ILE A 133 -10.79 -8.96 -9.63
C ILE A 133 -11.54 -7.80 -10.28
N GLU A 134 -10.98 -7.13 -11.30
CA GLU A 134 -11.69 -6.06 -12.02
C GLU A 134 -12.99 -6.56 -12.65
N ASN A 135 -12.95 -7.72 -13.33
CA ASN A 135 -14.14 -8.29 -13.96
C ASN A 135 -15.19 -8.67 -12.90
N ASP A 136 -14.79 -9.35 -11.84
CA ASP A 136 -15.68 -9.79 -10.76
C ASP A 136 -16.30 -8.58 -10.03
N LEU A 137 -15.54 -7.49 -9.86
CA LEU A 137 -16.00 -6.26 -9.20
C LEU A 137 -17.14 -5.57 -9.95
N ARG A 138 -17.21 -5.71 -11.29
CA ARG A 138 -18.31 -5.15 -12.10
C ARG A 138 -19.65 -5.74 -11.71
N ASP A 139 -19.66 -7.02 -11.35
CA ASP A 139 -20.88 -7.75 -10.99
C ASP A 139 -21.10 -7.81 -9.48
N ALA A 140 -20.08 -7.53 -8.66
CA ALA A 140 -20.13 -7.63 -7.20
C ALA A 140 -21.30 -6.87 -6.55
N LEU A 141 -21.60 -5.65 -7.04
CA LEU A 141 -22.75 -4.87 -6.58
C LEU A 141 -24.08 -5.56 -6.90
N ALA A 142 -24.26 -5.99 -8.15
CA ALA A 142 -25.50 -6.62 -8.61
C ALA A 142 -25.72 -8.00 -7.95
N GLN A 143 -24.65 -8.67 -7.57
CA GLN A 143 -24.67 -9.97 -6.91
C GLN A 143 -24.71 -9.89 -5.37
N GLY A 144 -24.74 -8.69 -4.79
CA GLY A 144 -24.83 -8.52 -3.33
C GLY A 144 -23.60 -9.02 -2.57
N GLN A 145 -22.42 -8.96 -3.18
CA GLN A 145 -21.15 -9.43 -2.59
C GLN A 145 -20.46 -8.38 -1.71
N LEU A 146 -20.97 -7.14 -1.72
CA LEU A 146 -20.42 -6.02 -0.98
C LEU A 146 -21.25 -5.75 0.27
N ALA A 147 -20.57 -5.47 1.37
CA ALA A 147 -21.15 -5.09 2.64
C ALA A 147 -20.49 -3.83 3.18
N MET A 148 -21.21 -3.08 4.01
CA MET A 148 -20.65 -1.98 4.78
C MET A 148 -20.41 -2.43 6.22
N HIS A 149 -19.20 -2.22 6.69
CA HIS A 149 -18.84 -2.34 8.10
C HIS A 149 -18.52 -0.96 8.67
N TYR A 150 -18.55 -0.84 9.99
CA TYR A 150 -18.48 0.42 10.70
C TYR A 150 -17.43 0.33 11.80
N GLN A 151 -16.36 1.11 11.69
CA GLN A 151 -15.36 1.19 12.74
C GLN A 151 -15.65 2.39 13.66
N PRO A 152 -15.73 2.19 14.98
CA PRO A 152 -16.04 3.28 15.90
C PRO A 152 -14.86 4.26 16.04
N VAL A 153 -15.20 5.54 16.12
CA VAL A 153 -14.31 6.60 16.58
C VAL A 153 -14.66 6.93 18.03
N VAL A 154 -13.67 6.81 18.90
CA VAL A 154 -13.85 6.88 20.36
C VAL A 154 -13.17 8.13 20.92
N ARG A 155 -13.87 8.81 21.82
CA ARG A 155 -13.30 9.92 22.58
C ARG A 155 -12.48 9.36 23.75
N ALA A 156 -11.19 9.61 23.76
CA ALA A 156 -10.27 9.02 24.72
C ALA A 156 -10.47 9.50 26.17
N THR A 157 -11.20 10.60 26.40
CA THR A 157 -11.42 11.14 27.76
C THR A 157 -12.44 10.36 28.57
N ASP A 158 -13.42 9.75 27.91
CA ASP A 158 -14.58 9.08 28.53
C ASP A 158 -14.97 7.78 27.81
N ASN A 159 -14.11 7.29 26.91
CA ASN A 159 -14.30 6.06 26.14
C ASN A 159 -15.63 5.98 25.38
N THR A 160 -16.25 7.13 25.09
CA THR A 160 -17.55 7.18 24.42
C THR A 160 -17.38 7.19 22.91
N VAL A 161 -18.14 6.34 22.22
CA VAL A 161 -18.22 6.35 20.75
C VAL A 161 -18.90 7.65 20.30
N VAL A 162 -18.24 8.41 19.42
CA VAL A 162 -18.74 9.69 18.90
C VAL A 162 -19.22 9.60 17.45
N GLY A 163 -18.83 8.55 16.73
CA GLY A 163 -19.23 8.30 15.35
C GLY A 163 -18.59 7.03 14.82
N PHE A 164 -18.84 6.74 13.55
CA PHE A 164 -18.29 5.58 12.87
C PHE A 164 -17.76 5.95 11.50
N GLU A 165 -16.65 5.33 11.11
CA GLU A 165 -16.20 5.29 9.72
C GLU A 165 -16.80 4.07 9.02
N ALA A 166 -17.42 4.32 7.87
CA ALA A 166 -17.97 3.27 7.04
C ALA A 166 -16.90 2.73 6.07
N LEU A 167 -16.67 1.43 6.18
CA LEU A 167 -15.63 0.70 5.47
C LEU A 167 -16.28 -0.37 4.60
N MET A 168 -16.04 -0.31 3.30
CA MET A 168 -16.53 -1.33 2.38
C MET A 168 -15.82 -2.66 2.63
N ARG A 169 -16.56 -3.76 2.52
CA ARG A 169 -16.05 -5.14 2.59
C ARG A 169 -16.56 -5.88 1.37
N TRP A 170 -15.71 -6.72 0.78
CA TRP A 170 -16.07 -7.56 -0.35
C TRP A 170 -15.85 -9.02 0.01
N ASP A 171 -16.95 -9.75 0.15
CA ASP A 171 -16.94 -11.19 0.38
C ASP A 171 -17.16 -11.93 -0.94
N HIS A 172 -16.06 -12.34 -1.56
CA HIS A 172 -16.11 -13.05 -2.84
C HIS A 172 -16.43 -14.55 -2.62
N PRO A 173 -17.37 -15.14 -3.38
CA PRO A 173 -17.83 -16.52 -3.14
C PRO A 173 -16.72 -17.57 -3.25
N GLU A 174 -15.75 -17.37 -4.14
CA GLU A 174 -14.65 -18.32 -4.36
C GLU A 174 -13.34 -17.93 -3.64
N ARG A 175 -13.13 -16.63 -3.39
CA ARG A 175 -11.84 -16.09 -2.91
C ARG A 175 -11.89 -15.72 -1.42
N GLY A 176 -13.09 -15.69 -0.83
CA GLY A 176 -13.30 -15.17 0.51
C GLY A 176 -13.17 -13.65 0.54
N PRO A 177 -12.83 -13.06 1.71
CA PRO A 177 -12.79 -11.62 1.88
C PRO A 177 -11.63 -11.00 1.07
N ILE A 178 -11.96 -10.05 0.19
CA ILE A 178 -11.00 -9.26 -0.57
C ILE A 178 -10.83 -7.90 0.11
N SER A 179 -9.58 -7.55 0.43
CA SER A 179 -9.26 -6.30 1.13
C SER A 179 -9.59 -5.05 0.28
N PRO A 180 -10.14 -3.97 0.88
CA PRO A 180 -10.30 -2.67 0.22
C PRO A 180 -9.02 -2.12 -0.40
N SER A 181 -7.87 -2.36 0.23
CA SER A 181 -6.56 -1.96 -0.30
C SER A 181 -6.22 -2.61 -1.65
N VAL A 182 -6.92 -3.69 -2.03
CA VAL A 182 -6.76 -4.37 -3.32
C VAL A 182 -7.79 -3.86 -4.33
N PHE A 183 -9.08 -3.87 -3.98
CA PHE A 183 -10.13 -3.61 -4.97
C PHE A 183 -10.49 -2.14 -5.17
N ILE A 184 -10.26 -1.25 -4.19
CA ILE A 184 -10.54 0.19 -4.34
C ILE A 184 -9.63 0.83 -5.41
N PRO A 185 -8.29 0.59 -5.43
CA PRO A 185 -7.44 1.08 -6.51
C PRO A 185 -7.84 0.54 -7.90
N ILE A 186 -8.33 -0.71 -7.96
CA ILE A 186 -8.86 -1.29 -9.20
C ILE A 186 -10.14 -0.56 -9.63
N ALA A 187 -11.04 -0.27 -8.70
CA ALA A 187 -12.26 0.48 -8.95
C ALA A 187 -11.99 1.89 -9.49
N GLU A 188 -10.97 2.56 -8.96
CA GLU A 188 -10.56 3.90 -9.41
C GLU A 188 -10.04 3.88 -10.84
N GLU A 189 -9.16 2.94 -11.17
CA GLU A 189 -8.56 2.82 -12.50
C GLU A 189 -9.56 2.35 -13.57
N SER A 190 -10.53 1.53 -13.19
CA SER A 190 -11.61 1.04 -14.06
C SER A 190 -12.84 1.95 -14.07
N ASN A 191 -12.82 3.07 -13.34
CA ASN A 191 -13.91 4.03 -13.22
C ASN A 191 -15.19 3.48 -12.56
N LEU A 192 -15.11 2.28 -11.95
CA LEU A 192 -16.19 1.66 -11.15
C LEU A 192 -16.38 2.35 -9.79
N ILE A 193 -15.38 3.12 -9.34
CA ILE A 193 -15.40 3.79 -8.04
C ILE A 193 -16.59 4.74 -7.87
N ASN A 194 -17.10 5.32 -8.95
CA ASN A 194 -18.27 6.21 -8.89
C ASN A 194 -19.54 5.44 -8.46
N SER A 195 -19.79 4.28 -9.07
CA SER A 195 -20.95 3.44 -8.74
C SER A 195 -20.81 2.79 -7.37
N LEU A 196 -19.60 2.31 -7.03
CA LEU A 196 -19.30 1.74 -5.71
C LEU A 196 -19.43 2.78 -4.60
N GLY A 197 -18.90 3.99 -4.82
CA GLY A 197 -18.97 5.09 -3.87
C GLY A 197 -20.39 5.61 -3.67
N GLU A 198 -21.22 5.69 -4.73
CA GLU A 198 -22.65 6.01 -4.58
C GLU A 198 -23.37 4.95 -3.74
N TRP A 199 -23.14 3.66 -4.02
CA TRP A 199 -23.74 2.58 -3.24
C TRP A 199 -23.29 2.62 -1.78
N ALA A 200 -21.99 2.85 -1.51
CA ALA A 200 -21.45 2.97 -0.16
C ALA A 200 -22.09 4.13 0.60
N LEU A 201 -22.14 5.31 -0.02
CA LEU A 201 -22.73 6.51 0.59
C LEU A 201 -24.21 6.29 0.89
N ARG A 202 -24.96 5.71 -0.04
CA ARG A 202 -26.39 5.40 0.14
C ARG A 202 -26.62 4.42 1.27
N THR A 203 -25.88 3.32 1.29
CA THR A 203 -26.01 2.27 2.31
C THR A 203 -25.62 2.81 3.69
N ALA A 204 -24.46 3.49 3.78
CA ALA A 204 -23.99 4.05 5.02
C ALA A 204 -24.92 5.13 5.59
N CYS A 205 -25.43 6.05 4.76
CA CYS A 205 -26.40 7.05 5.21
C CYS A 205 -27.72 6.44 5.69
N ASN A 206 -28.22 5.40 5.01
CA ASN A 206 -29.42 4.68 5.44
C ASN A 206 -29.19 3.99 6.79
N ASP A 207 -28.05 3.34 6.97
CA ASP A 207 -27.69 2.67 8.23
C ASP A 207 -27.53 3.67 9.36
N ALA A 208 -26.88 4.81 9.10
CA ALA A 208 -26.66 5.87 10.08
C ALA A 208 -27.93 6.64 10.47
N ALA A 209 -28.95 6.64 9.61
CA ALA A 209 -30.26 7.19 9.94
C ALA A 209 -30.92 6.43 11.11
N ALA A 210 -30.61 5.15 11.29
CA ALA A 210 -31.09 4.34 12.42
C ALA A 210 -30.30 4.54 13.72
N TRP A 211 -29.14 5.21 13.68
CA TRP A 211 -28.30 5.43 14.86
C TRP A 211 -28.77 6.64 15.69
N PRO A 212 -28.41 6.71 16.99
CA PRO A 212 -28.62 7.90 17.81
C PRO A 212 -28.13 9.20 17.14
N ALA A 213 -28.93 10.26 17.21
CA ALA A 213 -28.69 11.52 16.49
C ALA A 213 -27.35 12.22 16.84
N LYS A 214 -26.76 11.91 18.00
CA LYS A 214 -25.45 12.44 18.42
C LYS A 214 -24.27 11.87 17.65
N LEU A 215 -24.44 10.71 16.99
CA LEU A 215 -23.39 9.98 16.31
C LEU A 215 -23.28 10.42 14.85
N TYR A 216 -22.06 10.70 14.43
CA TYR A 216 -21.76 11.01 13.03
C TYR A 216 -21.35 9.75 12.25
N LEU A 217 -21.50 9.84 10.95
CA LEU A 217 -21.05 8.87 9.96
C LEU A 217 -19.94 9.50 9.14
N SER A 218 -18.81 8.81 9.02
CA SER A 218 -17.73 9.12 8.09
C SER A 218 -17.79 8.17 6.89
N VAL A 219 -17.63 8.71 5.67
CA VAL A 219 -17.57 7.92 4.43
C VAL A 219 -16.40 8.39 3.59
N ASN A 220 -15.54 7.44 3.20
CA ASN A 220 -14.41 7.68 2.30
C ASN A 220 -14.87 8.04 0.89
N VAL A 221 -14.25 9.09 0.32
CA VAL A 221 -14.50 9.58 -1.03
C VAL A 221 -13.18 9.62 -1.79
N SER A 222 -13.09 8.87 -2.88
CA SER A 222 -11.90 8.90 -3.73
C SER A 222 -11.75 10.25 -4.43
N ALA A 223 -10.52 10.64 -4.73
CA ALA A 223 -10.25 11.87 -5.49
C ALA A 223 -10.90 11.83 -6.89
N VAL A 224 -10.97 10.65 -7.51
CA VAL A 224 -11.63 10.45 -8.82
C VAL A 224 -13.13 10.71 -8.72
N GLN A 225 -13.77 10.21 -7.66
CA GLN A 225 -15.20 10.44 -7.41
C GLN A 225 -15.46 11.91 -7.09
N PHE A 226 -14.65 12.52 -6.23
CA PHE A 226 -14.79 13.92 -5.85
C PHE A 226 -14.69 14.85 -7.07
N ALA A 227 -13.73 14.62 -7.97
CA ALA A 227 -13.53 15.41 -9.18
C ALA A 227 -14.66 15.28 -10.22
N THR A 228 -15.62 14.38 -10.01
CA THR A 228 -16.78 14.24 -10.90
C THR A 228 -17.80 15.33 -10.61
N ALA A 229 -18.08 16.20 -11.59
CA ALA A 229 -18.99 17.35 -11.43
C ALA A 229 -20.40 16.99 -10.91
N GLY A 230 -20.86 15.76 -11.12
CA GLY A 230 -22.14 15.26 -10.61
C GLY A 230 -22.14 14.83 -9.13
N PHE A 231 -20.99 14.79 -8.46
CA PHE A 231 -20.88 14.25 -7.10
C PHE A 231 -21.75 14.98 -6.06
N PRO A 232 -21.80 16.33 -6.01
CA PRO A 232 -22.72 17.02 -5.09
C PRO A 232 -24.19 16.65 -5.30
N ALA A 233 -24.63 16.41 -6.54
CA ALA A 233 -25.99 15.99 -6.82
C ALA A 233 -26.27 14.57 -6.31
N VAL A 234 -25.29 13.66 -6.40
CA VAL A 234 -25.37 12.32 -5.80
C VAL A 234 -25.53 12.42 -4.28
N VAL A 235 -24.70 13.24 -3.62
CA VAL A 235 -24.78 13.47 -2.17
C VAL A 235 -26.16 14.02 -1.79
N ALA A 236 -26.65 15.04 -2.49
CA ALA A 236 -27.97 15.62 -2.26
C ALA A 236 -29.10 14.58 -2.37
N ASN A 237 -29.04 13.72 -3.40
CA ASN A 237 -30.02 12.65 -3.60
C ASN A 237 -29.97 11.61 -2.48
N VAL A 238 -28.78 11.23 -2.01
CA VAL A 238 -28.63 10.28 -0.90
C VAL A 238 -29.16 10.86 0.41
N LEU A 239 -28.81 12.11 0.73
CA LEU A 239 -29.33 12.80 1.91
C LEU A 239 -30.86 12.89 1.87
N GLY A 240 -31.43 13.24 0.71
CA GLY A 240 -32.87 13.27 0.50
C GLY A 240 -33.55 11.90 0.61
N ALA A 241 -32.88 10.81 0.19
CA ALA A 241 -33.45 9.47 0.28
C ALA A 241 -33.37 8.86 1.70
N SER A 242 -32.23 9.06 2.38
CA SER A 242 -31.97 8.52 3.72
C SER A 242 -32.59 9.34 4.85
N GLN A 243 -32.92 10.61 4.59
CA GLN A 243 -33.44 11.55 5.58
C GLN A 243 -32.51 11.75 6.80
N ILE A 244 -31.22 11.42 6.66
CA ILE A 244 -30.21 11.71 7.69
C ILE A 244 -29.96 13.22 7.78
N ASP A 245 -29.75 13.75 8.98
CA ASP A 245 -29.28 15.13 9.15
C ASP A 245 -27.92 15.28 8.45
N PRO A 246 -27.77 16.14 7.42
CA PRO A 246 -26.53 16.28 6.67
C PRO A 246 -25.31 16.58 7.55
N ARG A 247 -25.50 17.27 8.69
CA ARG A 247 -24.42 17.61 9.63
C ARG A 247 -23.83 16.37 10.31
N ARG A 248 -24.54 15.25 10.30
CA ARG A 248 -24.04 13.95 10.79
C ARG A 248 -23.16 13.25 9.77
N VAL A 249 -23.23 13.60 8.48
CA VAL A 249 -22.41 12.98 7.43
C VAL A 249 -21.10 13.75 7.29
N VAL A 250 -20.01 13.02 7.36
CA VAL A 250 -18.63 13.49 7.18
C VAL A 250 -18.09 12.78 5.94
N LEU A 251 -17.66 13.53 4.94
CA LEU A 251 -16.98 12.99 3.78
C LEU A 251 -15.48 13.08 4.00
N GLU A 252 -14.80 11.95 3.94
CA GLU A 252 -13.36 11.84 4.14
C GLU A 252 -12.66 11.83 2.79
N ILE A 253 -11.70 12.73 2.61
CA ILE A 253 -11.05 12.97 1.32
C ILE A 253 -9.55 13.06 1.57
N THR A 254 -8.75 12.42 0.73
CA THR A 254 -7.29 12.46 0.84
C THR A 254 -6.71 13.77 0.30
N GLU A 255 -5.47 14.09 0.68
CA GLU A 255 -4.74 15.29 0.20
C GLU A 255 -4.60 15.36 -1.33
N SER A 256 -4.70 14.22 -2.02
CA SER A 256 -4.57 14.14 -3.48
C SER A 256 -5.62 14.97 -4.22
N VAL A 257 -6.77 15.28 -3.59
CA VAL A 257 -7.78 16.16 -4.16
C VAL A 257 -7.24 17.56 -4.47
N PHE A 258 -6.25 18.04 -3.72
CA PHE A 258 -5.65 19.36 -3.94
C PHE A 258 -4.69 19.43 -5.12
N MET A 259 -4.30 18.28 -5.68
CA MET A 259 -3.50 18.22 -6.92
C MET A 259 -4.38 18.42 -8.18
N GLY A 260 -5.70 18.50 -7.98
CA GLY A 260 -6.76 18.71 -8.95
C GLY A 260 -6.81 20.10 -9.61
N ASP A 261 -7.86 20.32 -10.41
CA ASP A 261 -8.26 21.67 -10.83
C ASP A 261 -8.82 22.42 -9.61
N VAL A 262 -8.11 23.46 -9.17
CA VAL A 262 -8.40 24.19 -7.93
C VAL A 262 -9.78 24.85 -7.99
N ASP A 263 -10.13 25.49 -9.11
CA ASP A 263 -11.39 26.23 -9.23
C ASP A 263 -12.60 25.28 -9.28
N ALA A 264 -12.46 24.16 -9.99
CA ALA A 264 -13.50 23.13 -10.03
C ALA A 264 -13.73 22.49 -8.66
N ASN A 265 -12.64 22.15 -7.96
CA ASN A 265 -12.72 21.55 -6.62
C ASN A 265 -13.31 22.51 -5.59
N GLU A 266 -12.98 23.80 -5.66
CA GLU A 266 -13.61 24.82 -4.81
C GLU A 266 -15.13 24.90 -5.00
N GLN A 267 -15.64 24.76 -6.22
CA GLN A 267 -17.08 24.75 -6.48
C GLN A 267 -17.77 23.53 -5.87
N ILE A 268 -17.15 22.35 -5.99
CA ILE A 268 -17.64 21.11 -5.37
C ILE A 268 -17.66 21.27 -3.85
N PHE A 269 -16.57 21.77 -3.26
CA PHE A 269 -16.48 22.05 -1.83
C PHE A 269 -17.59 22.99 -1.34
N ARG A 270 -17.84 24.09 -2.04
CA ARG A 270 -18.93 25.02 -1.70
C ARG A 270 -20.29 24.34 -1.79
N SER A 271 -20.53 23.57 -2.86
CA SER A 271 -21.79 22.86 -3.06
C SER A 271 -22.05 21.83 -1.95
N LEU A 272 -21.04 21.07 -1.53
CA LEU A 272 -21.15 20.12 -0.44
C LEU A 272 -21.41 20.83 0.90
N LYS A 273 -20.74 21.95 1.15
CA LYS A 273 -20.97 22.77 2.35
C LYS A 273 -22.39 23.34 2.39
N ASP A 274 -22.92 23.76 1.25
CA ASP A 274 -24.30 24.27 1.13
C ASP A 274 -25.34 23.16 1.39
N LEU A 275 -25.00 21.90 1.12
CA LEU A 275 -25.81 20.74 1.53
C LEU A 275 -25.73 20.46 3.04
N GLY A 276 -24.75 21.03 3.74
CA GLY A 276 -24.58 20.91 5.19
C GLY A 276 -23.80 19.68 5.66
N VAL A 277 -23.15 18.94 4.74
CA VAL A 277 -22.22 17.86 5.12
C VAL A 277 -20.91 18.43 5.64
N ARG A 278 -20.24 17.67 6.51
CA ARG A 278 -18.90 17.99 7.01
C ARG A 278 -17.83 17.33 6.15
N LEU A 279 -16.63 17.89 6.17
CA LEU A 279 -15.50 17.40 5.40
C LEU A 279 -14.33 17.09 6.33
N SER A 280 -13.70 15.94 6.13
CA SER A 280 -12.48 15.51 6.82
C SER A 280 -11.35 15.31 5.84
N LEU A 281 -10.14 15.73 6.22
CA LEU A 281 -8.93 15.44 5.49
C LEU A 281 -8.34 14.13 6.00
N ASP A 282 -8.24 13.16 5.12
CA ASP A 282 -7.76 11.80 5.40
C ASP A 282 -6.29 11.60 5.00
N ASP A 283 -5.64 10.60 5.60
CA ASP A 283 -4.23 10.23 5.39
C ASP A 283 -3.22 11.39 5.56
N PHE A 284 -3.50 12.36 6.44
CA PHE A 284 -2.72 13.60 6.51
C PHE A 284 -1.26 13.35 6.88
N GLY A 285 -0.35 13.95 6.10
CA GLY A 285 1.11 13.87 6.31
C GLY A 285 1.84 12.83 5.45
N THR A 286 1.11 11.95 4.76
CA THR A 286 1.70 10.97 3.82
C THR A 286 1.92 11.55 2.41
N GLY A 287 1.26 12.66 2.09
CA GLY A 287 1.31 13.35 0.81
C GLY A 287 1.99 14.73 0.85
N TYR A 288 1.85 15.47 -0.25
CA TYR A 288 2.37 16.85 -0.39
C TYR A 288 1.29 17.87 -0.04
N SER A 289 0.97 18.01 1.25
CA SER A 289 0.13 19.10 1.74
C SER A 289 0.84 20.45 1.65
N SER A 290 0.25 21.40 0.90
CA SER A 290 0.60 22.82 1.06
C SER A 290 -0.24 23.38 2.21
N LEU A 291 0.42 23.84 3.28
CA LEU A 291 -0.24 24.54 4.40
C LEU A 291 -1.11 25.73 3.93
N ALA A 292 -0.80 26.30 2.76
CA ALA A 292 -1.58 27.36 2.17
C ALA A 292 -2.97 26.89 1.68
N TYR A 293 -3.10 25.65 1.22
CA TYR A 293 -4.42 25.10 0.85
C TYR A 293 -5.20 24.68 2.08
N LEU A 294 -4.53 24.12 3.09
CA LEU A 294 -5.19 23.73 4.32
C LEU A 294 -5.82 24.93 5.05
N SER A 295 -5.15 26.09 5.05
CA SER A 295 -5.66 27.29 5.74
C SER A 295 -6.89 27.92 5.08
N SER A 296 -7.11 27.72 3.77
CA SER A 296 -8.30 28.19 3.04
C SER A 296 -9.37 27.13 2.84
N SER A 297 -9.08 25.87 3.18
CA SER A 297 -9.95 24.73 2.94
C SER A 297 -11.14 24.65 3.93
N PRO A 298 -12.27 24.06 3.51
CA PRO A 298 -13.47 23.94 4.34
C PRO A 298 -13.45 22.71 5.28
N PHE A 299 -12.29 22.10 5.53
CA PHE A 299 -12.21 20.91 6.38
C PHE A 299 -12.49 21.25 7.84
N GLU A 300 -13.24 20.38 8.52
CA GLU A 300 -13.52 20.49 9.95
C GLU A 300 -12.73 19.48 10.78
N LYS A 301 -12.17 18.47 10.11
CA LYS A 301 -11.43 17.37 10.73
C LYS A 301 -10.17 17.04 9.96
N ILE A 302 -9.16 16.57 10.69
CA ILE A 302 -7.92 15.98 10.15
C ILE A 302 -7.75 14.60 10.78
N LYS A 303 -7.52 13.58 9.94
CA LYS A 303 -7.15 12.24 10.38
C LYS A 303 -5.64 12.05 10.22
N ILE A 304 -4.97 11.67 11.31
CA ILE A 304 -3.55 11.34 11.30
C ILE A 304 -3.41 9.89 10.89
N ASP A 305 -2.73 9.65 9.77
CA ASP A 305 -2.52 8.32 9.21
C ASP A 305 -1.81 7.37 10.18
N ARG A 306 -2.21 6.10 10.12
CA ARG A 306 -1.67 5.02 10.95
C ARG A 306 -0.16 4.85 10.85
N SER A 307 0.47 5.17 9.71
CA SER A 307 1.93 5.00 9.55
C SER A 307 2.73 5.86 10.53
N PHE A 308 2.16 7.00 10.98
CA PHE A 308 2.77 7.79 12.03
C PHE A 308 2.64 7.12 13.41
N VAL A 309 1.54 6.42 13.65
CA VAL A 309 1.24 5.75 14.93
C VAL A 309 1.99 4.43 15.09
N GLU A 310 2.16 3.66 14.01
CA GLU A 310 2.82 2.35 14.02
C GLU A 310 4.20 2.38 14.70
N THR A 311 4.99 3.43 14.44
CA THR A 311 6.36 3.56 14.97
C THR A 311 6.53 4.72 15.94
N CYS A 312 5.44 5.29 16.49
CA CYS A 312 5.53 6.48 17.35
C CYS A 312 6.21 6.23 18.70
N THR A 313 6.22 4.99 19.19
CA THR A 313 6.84 4.59 20.47
C THR A 313 8.29 4.10 20.32
N GLU A 314 8.81 4.04 19.10
CA GLU A 314 10.20 3.64 18.83
C GLU A 314 11.21 4.72 19.24
N LYS A 315 12.40 4.30 19.67
CA LYS A 315 13.50 5.22 19.98
C LYS A 315 14.05 5.84 18.70
N ASP A 316 14.44 7.11 18.78
CA ASP A 316 15.06 7.88 17.68
C ASP A 316 14.16 8.10 16.45
N ASN A 317 12.83 7.99 16.63
CA ASN A 317 11.84 8.33 15.61
C ASN A 317 11.19 9.71 15.88
N ASN A 318 10.95 10.47 14.82
CA ASN A 318 10.30 11.78 14.88
C ASN A 318 8.76 11.71 14.81
N ASN A 319 8.16 10.54 14.62
CA ASN A 319 6.71 10.40 14.44
C ASN A 319 5.89 10.96 15.61
N ALA A 320 6.33 10.78 16.85
CA ALA A 320 5.68 11.39 18.01
C ALA A 320 5.68 12.94 17.96
N ALA A 321 6.71 13.54 17.36
CA ALA A 321 6.78 14.98 17.14
C ALA A 321 5.89 15.42 15.97
N ILE A 322 5.78 14.60 14.91
CA ILE A 322 4.86 14.84 13.79
C ILE A 322 3.42 14.83 14.27
N ILE A 323 3.01 13.81 15.05
CA ILE A 323 1.68 13.74 15.67
C ILE A 323 1.38 15.01 16.47
N ALA A 324 2.32 15.42 17.33
CA ALA A 324 2.16 16.65 18.14
C ALA A 324 2.07 17.92 17.29
N ALA A 325 2.86 18.02 16.23
CA ALA A 325 2.83 19.16 15.31
C ALA A 325 1.51 19.23 14.54
N THR A 326 0.99 18.10 14.06
CA THR A 326 -0.31 18.01 13.38
C THR A 326 -1.45 18.38 14.32
N ILE A 327 -1.42 17.92 15.57
CA ILE A 327 -2.39 18.32 16.60
C ILE A 327 -2.36 19.84 16.81
N GLY A 328 -1.17 20.43 16.99
CA GLY A 328 -1.03 21.87 17.17
C GLY A 328 -1.49 22.69 15.95
N LEU A 329 -1.25 22.18 14.74
CA LEU A 329 -1.73 22.80 13.50
C LEU A 329 -3.26 22.76 13.42
N ALA A 330 -3.87 21.60 13.67
CA ALA A 330 -5.31 21.46 13.65
C ALA A 330 -5.98 22.36 14.69
N GLU A 331 -5.42 22.46 15.90
CA GLU A 331 -5.92 23.38 16.93
C GLU A 331 -5.85 24.85 16.46
N ALA A 332 -4.75 25.26 15.81
CA ALA A 332 -4.61 26.61 15.26
C ALA A 332 -5.65 26.90 14.14
N LEU A 333 -6.02 25.87 13.37
CA LEU A 333 -7.03 25.94 12.31
C LEU A 333 -8.45 25.64 12.80
N LYS A 334 -8.64 25.35 14.09
CA LYS A 334 -9.92 24.97 14.71
C LYS A 334 -10.55 23.72 14.10
N MET A 335 -9.72 22.76 13.71
CA MET A 335 -10.13 21.45 13.21
C MET A 335 -10.05 20.40 14.32
N GLU A 336 -10.97 19.43 14.32
CA GLU A 336 -10.87 18.25 15.19
C GLU A 336 -9.82 17.28 14.64
N VAL A 337 -9.12 16.57 15.52
CA VAL A 337 -8.12 15.56 15.13
C VAL A 337 -8.58 14.18 15.53
N ILE A 338 -8.54 13.26 14.58
CA ILE A 338 -8.69 11.82 14.78
C ILE A 338 -7.32 11.18 14.56
N VAL A 339 -6.91 10.30 15.45
CA VAL A 339 -5.66 9.53 15.31
C VAL A 339 -6.01 8.08 15.02
N GLU A 340 -5.54 7.58 13.88
CA GLU A 340 -5.88 6.27 13.36
C GLU A 340 -4.85 5.20 13.68
N GLY A 341 -5.26 3.93 13.59
CA GLY A 341 -4.35 2.79 13.71
C GLY A 341 -3.73 2.65 15.10
N VAL A 342 -4.41 3.13 16.15
CA VAL A 342 -3.97 2.85 17.53
C VAL A 342 -4.35 1.41 17.89
N GLU A 343 -3.34 0.59 18.20
CA GLU A 343 -3.52 -0.85 18.43
C GLU A 343 -3.01 -1.30 19.80
N ALA A 344 -2.23 -0.48 20.51
CA ALA A 344 -1.62 -0.82 21.79
C ALA A 344 -1.70 0.33 22.81
N PHE A 345 -1.57 -0.03 24.10
CA PHE A 345 -1.64 0.95 25.20
C PHE A 345 -0.51 1.98 25.17
N ASP A 346 0.71 1.58 24.80
CA ASP A 346 1.84 2.53 24.70
C ASP A 346 1.62 3.60 23.61
N GLN A 347 1.02 3.21 22.48
CA GLN A 347 0.59 4.15 21.44
C GLN A 347 -0.52 5.06 21.95
N LEU A 348 -1.56 4.50 22.60
CA LEU A 348 -2.68 5.27 23.14
C LEU A 348 -2.20 6.30 24.17
N GLU A 349 -1.38 5.89 25.14
CA GLU A 349 -0.78 6.77 26.15
C GLU A 349 0.04 7.90 25.51
N LEU A 350 0.87 7.57 24.52
CA LEU A 350 1.68 8.57 23.81
C LEU A 350 0.80 9.56 23.06
N VAL A 351 -0.17 9.08 22.27
CA VAL A 351 -1.07 9.93 21.48
C VAL A 351 -1.88 10.85 22.38
N CYS A 352 -2.45 10.34 23.47
CA CYS A 352 -3.18 11.14 24.45
C CYS A 352 -2.27 12.16 25.13
N ALA A 353 -1.03 11.79 25.49
CA ALA A 353 -0.05 12.71 26.05
C ALA A 353 0.36 13.85 25.09
N LYS A 354 0.22 13.64 23.77
CA LYS A 354 0.41 14.68 22.74
C LYS A 354 -0.85 15.50 22.45
N GLY A 355 -1.97 15.21 23.11
CA GLY A 355 -3.23 15.93 22.97
C GLY A 355 -4.25 15.30 22.03
N GLY A 356 -4.03 14.05 21.59
CA GLY A 356 -5.02 13.31 20.80
C GLY A 356 -6.29 13.03 21.61
N LYS A 357 -7.45 13.44 21.08
CA LYS A 357 -8.76 13.37 21.78
C LYS A 357 -9.71 12.34 21.18
N MET A 358 -9.67 12.16 19.86
CA MET A 358 -10.47 11.17 19.15
C MET A 358 -9.53 10.12 18.58
N ILE A 359 -9.83 8.85 18.86
CA ILE A 359 -8.99 7.72 18.52
C ILE A 359 -9.82 6.72 17.72
N GLN A 360 -9.19 6.18 16.68
CA GLN A 360 -9.73 5.10 15.89
C GLN A 360 -8.65 4.03 15.76
N GLY A 361 -9.00 2.77 16.02
CA GLY A 361 -8.06 1.68 15.90
C GLY A 361 -8.49 0.45 16.68
N TRP A 362 -7.75 -0.65 16.48
CA TRP A 362 -8.08 -1.95 17.07
C TRP A 362 -7.93 -1.99 18.58
N ILE A 363 -7.27 -1.00 19.19
CA ILE A 363 -7.27 -0.84 20.66
C ILE A 363 -8.69 -0.70 21.22
N TYR A 364 -9.64 -0.17 20.45
CA TYR A 364 -11.04 -0.08 20.89
C TYR A 364 -11.88 -1.16 20.22
N SER A 365 -11.86 -1.21 18.89
CA SER A 365 -12.65 -2.19 18.14
C SER A 365 -12.14 -2.31 16.71
N ARG A 366 -12.33 -3.51 16.16
CA ARG A 366 -12.38 -3.71 14.72
C ARG A 366 -13.67 -3.12 14.15
N ASP A 367 -13.75 -3.06 12.83
CA ASP A 367 -15.00 -2.73 12.15
C ASP A 367 -16.07 -3.78 12.39
N LEU A 368 -17.32 -3.32 12.52
CA LEU A 368 -18.47 -4.12 12.90
C LEU A 368 -19.56 -4.05 11.82
N PRO A 369 -20.30 -5.13 11.54
CA PRO A 369 -21.48 -5.05 10.68
C PRO A 369 -22.59 -4.22 11.36
N GLN A 370 -23.49 -3.65 10.57
CA GLN A 370 -24.58 -2.80 11.05
C GLN A 370 -25.43 -3.48 12.15
N GLU A 371 -25.70 -4.77 12.03
CA GLU A 371 -26.50 -5.51 13.02
C GLU A 371 -25.85 -5.49 14.41
N GLU A 372 -24.52 -5.61 14.48
CA GLU A 372 -23.79 -5.54 15.74
C GLU A 372 -23.74 -4.11 16.28
N VAL A 373 -23.58 -3.11 15.41
CA VAL A 373 -23.66 -1.69 15.79
C VAL A 373 -25.01 -1.37 16.45
N LEU A 374 -26.12 -1.82 15.83
CA LEU A 374 -27.47 -1.62 16.37
C LEU A 374 -27.68 -2.37 17.69
N ALA A 375 -27.17 -3.60 17.80
CA ALA A 375 -27.25 -4.37 19.04
C ALA A 375 -26.56 -3.64 20.20
N ARG A 376 -25.38 -3.04 19.96
CA ARG A 376 -24.64 -2.29 20.98
C ARG A 376 -25.30 -0.98 21.42
N PHE A 377 -26.22 -0.42 20.63
CA PHE A 377 -27.05 0.71 21.08
C PHE A 377 -28.20 0.29 22.00
N ALA A 378 -28.61 -0.99 21.99
CA ALA A 378 -29.70 -1.46 22.85
C ALA A 378 -29.32 -1.40 24.34
N ASP A 379 -28.02 -1.45 24.66
CA ASP A 379 -27.49 -1.49 26.02
C ASP A 379 -27.24 -0.08 26.63
N GLY A 380 -27.54 1.01 25.91
CA GLY A 380 -27.44 2.39 26.42
C GLY A 380 -26.40 3.25 25.70
N GLU A 381 -25.63 4.04 26.46
CA GLU A 381 -24.52 4.80 25.87
C GLU A 381 -23.41 3.83 25.42
N PHE A 382 -23.08 3.88 24.13
CA PHE A 382 -22.06 3.00 23.58
C PHE A 382 -20.66 3.48 23.98
N GLN A 383 -20.15 2.91 25.07
CA GLN A 383 -18.78 3.07 25.55
C GLN A 383 -17.96 1.82 25.22
N ILE A 384 -16.70 2.03 24.86
CA ILE A 384 -15.77 0.94 24.54
C ILE A 384 -14.50 1.19 25.33
N GLU A 385 -14.20 0.31 26.27
CA GLU A 385 -12.91 0.35 26.98
C GLU A 385 -11.79 -0.11 26.05
N PRO A 386 -10.60 0.50 26.12
CA PRO A 386 -9.46 0.06 25.33
C PRO A 386 -9.02 -1.35 25.76
N ASP A 387 -8.88 -2.25 24.80
CA ASP A 387 -8.41 -3.62 24.95
C ASP A 387 -7.33 -3.93 23.90
N GLY A 388 -6.13 -4.26 24.34
CA GLY A 388 -5.00 -4.51 23.46
C GLY A 388 -3.69 -4.79 24.19
N PRO A 389 -2.61 -5.10 23.45
CA PRO A 389 -1.30 -5.34 24.05
C PRO A 389 -0.75 -4.08 24.75
N GLN A 390 0.04 -4.27 25.81
CA GLN A 390 0.72 -3.16 26.49
C GLN A 390 1.71 -2.41 25.60
N ARG A 391 2.31 -3.10 24.63
CA ARG A 391 3.26 -2.51 23.70
C ARG A 391 2.96 -2.94 22.29
N HIS A 392 2.96 -1.98 21.38
CA HIS A 392 2.94 -2.25 19.95
C HIS A 392 4.20 -3.05 19.59
N ARG A 393 4.02 -4.08 18.76
CA ARG A 393 5.13 -4.79 18.14
C ARG A 393 4.92 -4.62 16.65
N PRO A 394 5.89 -4.04 15.91
CA PRO A 394 5.72 -3.83 14.48
C PRO A 394 5.37 -5.15 13.82
N ASP A 395 4.37 -5.09 12.94
CA ASP A 395 3.93 -6.23 12.17
C ASP A 395 5.12 -6.82 11.42
N ARG A 396 5.48 -8.04 11.79
CA ARG A 396 6.37 -8.84 10.95
C ARG A 396 5.56 -9.20 9.72
N ARG A 397 5.98 -8.77 8.54
CA ARG A 397 5.38 -9.25 7.29
C ARG A 397 5.43 -10.76 7.29
N SER A 398 4.27 -11.37 7.50
CA SER A 398 4.11 -12.80 7.47
C SER A 398 4.15 -13.24 6.02
N VAL A 399 5.34 -13.56 5.51
CA VAL A 399 5.52 -13.99 4.12
C VAL A 399 5.39 -15.51 4.09
N PHE A 400 4.16 -16.04 4.07
CA PHE A 400 3.91 -17.48 3.97
C PHE A 400 4.20 -17.99 2.56
N ARG A 401 5.49 -18.20 2.26
CA ARG A 401 5.96 -18.69 0.95
C ARG A 401 6.87 -19.90 1.14
N LYS A 402 6.69 -20.93 0.33
CA LYS A 402 7.66 -22.03 0.22
C LYS A 402 8.92 -21.53 -0.50
N ILE A 403 10.07 -21.71 0.12
CA ILE A 403 11.38 -21.34 -0.42
C ILE A 403 12.34 -22.52 -0.30
N GLY A 404 13.40 -22.50 -1.12
CA GLY A 404 14.51 -23.43 -0.97
C GLY A 404 15.52 -22.92 0.05
N VAL A 405 16.06 -23.81 0.87
CA VAL A 405 17.24 -23.57 1.71
C VAL A 405 18.33 -24.54 1.29
N ILE A 406 19.53 -24.04 1.06
CA ILE A 406 20.68 -24.82 0.62
C ILE A 406 21.73 -24.84 1.74
N HIS A 407 22.22 -26.03 2.07
CA HIS A 407 23.34 -26.26 2.97
C HIS A 407 24.23 -27.37 2.43
N GLY A 408 25.53 -27.09 2.26
CA GLY A 408 26.44 -27.98 1.54
C GLY A 408 25.91 -28.29 0.13
N ASP A 409 25.79 -29.57 -0.20
CA ASP A 409 25.26 -30.06 -1.48
C ASP A 409 23.75 -30.40 -1.45
N HIS A 410 23.03 -30.02 -0.38
CA HIS A 410 21.61 -30.37 -0.19
C HIS A 410 20.71 -29.15 -0.24
N ARG A 411 19.55 -29.30 -0.90
CA ARG A 411 18.45 -28.35 -0.89
C ARG A 411 17.28 -28.94 -0.11
N TYR A 412 16.68 -28.10 0.73
CA TYR A 412 15.51 -28.42 1.53
C TYR A 412 14.38 -27.43 1.20
N ASP A 413 13.13 -27.88 1.18
CA ASP A 413 11.99 -26.96 1.07
C ASP A 413 11.48 -26.58 2.45
N VAL A 414 11.43 -25.27 2.70
CA VAL A 414 10.95 -24.70 3.96
C VAL A 414 9.86 -23.67 3.69
N VAL A 415 9.09 -23.36 4.72
CA VAL A 415 8.14 -22.25 4.70
C VAL A 415 8.84 -21.04 5.32
N MET A 416 9.03 -19.99 4.53
CA MET A 416 9.35 -18.68 5.09
C MET A 416 8.15 -18.20 5.88
N ARG A 417 8.39 -17.63 7.06
CA ARG A 417 7.37 -17.10 7.96
C ARG A 417 7.47 -15.59 8.03
N ASP A 418 8.69 -15.07 8.23
CA ASP A 418 8.96 -13.64 8.32
C ASP A 418 10.17 -13.28 7.43
N LEU A 419 10.18 -12.08 6.84
CA LEU A 419 11.32 -11.54 6.10
C LEU A 419 11.57 -10.08 6.49
N SER A 420 12.84 -9.72 6.72
CA SER A 420 13.30 -8.35 6.98
C SER A 420 14.56 -8.05 6.16
N LYS A 421 15.02 -6.79 6.18
CA LYS A 421 16.25 -6.38 5.49
C LYS A 421 17.47 -7.18 5.96
N THR A 422 17.51 -7.59 7.22
CA THR A 422 18.70 -8.19 7.85
C THR A 422 18.52 -9.66 8.20
N GLY A 423 17.35 -10.25 7.96
CA GLY A 423 17.14 -11.65 8.29
C GLY A 423 15.81 -12.22 7.86
N ALA A 424 15.62 -13.50 8.16
CA ALA A 424 14.40 -14.23 7.89
C ALA A 424 14.07 -15.20 9.03
N LYS A 425 12.79 -15.53 9.15
CA LYS A 425 12.33 -16.66 9.95
C LYS A 425 11.83 -17.74 9.00
N ILE A 426 12.36 -18.95 9.14
CA ILE A 426 11.96 -20.12 8.35
C ILE A 426 11.45 -21.23 9.26
N GLU A 427 10.63 -22.11 8.69
CA GLU A 427 10.10 -23.30 9.35
C GLU A 427 10.13 -24.50 8.39
N GLY A 428 10.56 -25.66 8.88
CA GLY A 428 10.57 -26.91 8.12
C GLY A 428 11.86 -27.72 8.22
N LEU A 429 12.85 -27.28 9.01
CA LEU A 429 14.09 -28.00 9.24
C LEU A 429 14.28 -28.35 10.71
N LEU A 430 14.49 -29.63 11.01
CA LEU A 430 14.85 -30.11 12.33
C LEU A 430 16.35 -30.35 12.44
N GLY A 431 16.88 -30.05 13.63
CA GLY A 431 18.27 -30.38 13.98
C GLY A 431 19.32 -29.39 13.46
N VAL A 432 18.93 -28.21 12.98
CA VAL A 432 19.88 -27.20 12.48
C VAL A 432 20.60 -26.51 13.65
N PRO A 433 21.94 -26.63 13.79
CA PRO A 433 22.68 -25.95 14.86
C PRO A 433 22.68 -24.42 14.71
N VAL A 434 22.85 -23.70 15.82
CA VAL A 434 23.17 -22.26 15.79
C VAL A 434 24.57 -22.07 15.19
N ASN A 435 24.77 -20.99 14.45
CA ASN A 435 25.94 -20.67 13.63
C ASN A 435 26.10 -21.49 12.34
N THR A 436 25.07 -22.22 11.92
CA THR A 436 25.05 -22.88 10.61
C THR A 436 24.88 -21.84 9.49
N ASP A 437 25.71 -21.92 8.46
CA ASP A 437 25.57 -21.11 7.25
C ASP A 437 24.54 -21.74 6.31
N LEU A 438 23.55 -20.96 5.89
CA LEU A 438 22.46 -21.36 5.01
C LEU A 438 22.36 -20.38 3.84
N VAL A 439 22.00 -20.88 2.66
CA VAL A 439 21.64 -20.04 1.52
C VAL A 439 20.14 -20.16 1.27
N LEU A 440 19.41 -19.06 1.40
CA LEU A 440 17.99 -19.00 1.09
C LEU A 440 17.81 -18.66 -0.39
N ASP A 441 17.10 -19.52 -1.10
CA ASP A 441 16.65 -19.28 -2.46
C ASP A 441 15.27 -18.61 -2.44
N LEU A 442 15.28 -17.28 -2.61
CA LEU A 442 14.08 -16.44 -2.66
C LEU A 442 13.39 -16.49 -4.04
N GLY A 443 13.89 -17.31 -4.97
CA GLY A 443 13.38 -17.46 -6.32
C GLY A 443 13.99 -16.47 -7.32
N ASN A 444 13.83 -16.77 -8.62
CA ASN A 444 14.35 -15.95 -9.73
C ASN A 444 15.85 -15.61 -9.60
N GLY A 445 16.65 -16.57 -9.13
CA GLY A 445 18.09 -16.41 -8.93
C GLY A 445 18.50 -15.51 -7.76
N GLN A 446 17.58 -15.18 -6.85
CA GLN A 446 17.88 -14.39 -5.65
C GLN A 446 18.33 -15.30 -4.51
N LEU A 447 19.64 -15.40 -4.32
CA LEU A 447 20.24 -16.20 -3.25
C LEU A 447 20.71 -15.29 -2.11
N ALA A 448 20.17 -15.49 -0.91
CA ALA A 448 20.57 -14.75 0.29
C ALA A 448 21.36 -15.66 1.23
N VAL A 449 22.63 -15.34 1.45
CA VAL A 449 23.49 -16.06 2.41
C VAL A 449 23.20 -15.53 3.81
N GLY A 450 23.00 -16.43 4.76
CA GLY A 450 22.76 -16.06 6.15
C GLY A 450 23.14 -17.13 7.15
N LYS A 451 23.29 -16.71 8.40
CA LYS A 451 23.70 -17.54 9.53
C LYS A 451 22.54 -17.78 10.46
N VAL A 452 22.39 -19.01 10.94
CA VAL A 452 21.37 -19.38 11.92
C VAL A 452 21.74 -18.78 13.27
N MET A 453 21.00 -17.78 13.72
CA MET A 453 21.21 -17.12 15.02
C MET A 453 20.35 -17.74 16.13
N ARG A 454 19.22 -18.34 15.74
CA ARG A 454 18.30 -19.02 16.66
C ARG A 454 17.78 -20.27 15.99
N SER A 455 17.75 -21.37 16.74
CA SER A 455 17.15 -22.62 16.30
C SER A 455 16.30 -23.17 17.43
N HIS A 456 15.03 -23.44 17.15
CA HIS A 456 14.11 -24.03 18.10
C HIS A 456 13.14 -24.93 17.34
N ASP A 457 13.23 -26.24 17.59
CA ASP A 457 12.43 -27.25 16.90
C ASP A 457 12.59 -27.12 15.37
N ALA A 458 11.49 -27.09 14.61
CA ALA A 458 11.52 -26.92 13.16
C ALA A 458 11.71 -25.46 12.70
N MET A 459 11.92 -24.50 13.61
CA MET A 459 12.02 -23.07 13.30
C MET A 459 13.44 -22.53 13.45
N GLN A 460 13.88 -21.77 12.45
CA GLN A 460 15.17 -21.07 12.47
C GLN A 460 14.98 -19.57 12.26
N GLY A 461 15.72 -18.78 13.04
CA GLY A 461 15.94 -17.35 12.81
C GLY A 461 17.31 -17.16 12.18
N ILE A 462 17.33 -16.55 11.00
CA ILE A 462 18.52 -16.39 10.16
C ILE A 462 18.86 -14.91 10.05
N GLU A 463 20.13 -14.58 10.20
CA GLU A 463 20.69 -13.25 9.95
C GLU A 463 21.45 -13.26 8.62
N PHE A 464 21.15 -12.31 7.73
CA PHE A 464 21.79 -12.22 6.42
C PHE A 464 23.19 -11.61 6.52
N GLU A 465 24.14 -12.16 5.77
CA GLU A 465 25.49 -11.57 5.67
C GLU A 465 25.46 -10.23 4.95
N THR A 466 24.64 -10.14 3.90
CA THR A 466 24.40 -8.90 3.16
C THR A 466 22.92 -8.54 3.30
N PRO A 467 22.61 -7.31 3.75
CA PRO A 467 21.23 -6.87 3.85
C PRO A 467 20.51 -6.89 2.50
N LEU A 468 19.25 -7.29 2.50
CA LEU A 468 18.36 -7.14 1.36
C LEU A 468 18.07 -5.66 1.09
N ILE A 469 17.77 -5.35 -0.16
CA ILE A 469 17.40 -4.01 -0.62
C ILE A 469 15.90 -3.95 -0.91
N SER A 470 15.35 -2.74 -0.94
CA SER A 470 13.95 -2.52 -1.34
C SER A 470 13.74 -2.93 -2.78
N ASP A 471 12.61 -3.56 -3.08
CA ASP A 471 12.15 -3.76 -4.46
C ASP A 471 11.42 -2.53 -5.04
N GLY A 472 11.22 -1.51 -4.21
CA GLY A 472 10.55 -0.25 -4.55
C GLY A 472 9.05 -0.20 -4.20
N ALA A 473 8.42 -1.31 -3.80
CA ALA A 473 7.01 -1.40 -3.43
C ALA A 473 6.79 -2.09 -2.07
N GLY A 474 7.72 -1.84 -1.14
CA GLY A 474 7.71 -2.37 0.22
C GLY A 474 8.20 -3.82 0.36
N GLY A 475 8.48 -4.53 -0.74
CA GLY A 475 9.12 -5.84 -0.73
C GLY A 475 10.65 -5.76 -0.62
N LEU A 476 11.29 -6.93 -0.53
CA LEU A 476 12.73 -7.05 -0.35
C LEU A 476 13.33 -8.01 -1.37
N CYS A 477 14.51 -7.66 -1.87
CA CYS A 477 15.22 -8.43 -2.88
C CYS A 477 16.74 -8.42 -2.65
N THR A 478 17.43 -9.37 -3.28
CA THR A 478 18.90 -9.37 -3.30
C THR A 478 19.42 -8.32 -4.28
N ARG A 479 20.57 -7.72 -3.96
CA ARG A 479 21.22 -6.72 -4.82
C ARG A 479 21.62 -7.28 -6.19
N HIS A 480 22.08 -8.53 -6.19
CA HIS A 480 22.49 -9.26 -7.39
C HIS A 480 21.72 -10.57 -7.49
N ARG A 481 21.52 -11.04 -8.72
CA ARG A 481 20.97 -12.36 -9.02
C ARG A 481 22.07 -13.27 -9.56
N VAL A 482 21.88 -14.58 -9.42
CA VAL A 482 22.74 -15.56 -10.08
C VAL A 482 22.62 -15.39 -11.60
N SER A 483 23.74 -15.13 -12.26
CA SER A 483 23.76 -14.87 -13.70
C SER A 483 23.33 -16.11 -14.50
N PRO A 484 22.32 -16.00 -15.41
CA PRO A 484 21.95 -17.07 -16.33
C PRO A 484 23.11 -17.55 -17.21
N TYR A 485 24.05 -16.67 -17.55
CA TYR A 485 25.25 -17.04 -18.29
C TYR A 485 26.17 -17.95 -17.46
N ALA A 486 26.29 -17.71 -16.15
CA ALA A 486 27.06 -18.56 -15.25
C ALA A 486 26.40 -19.94 -15.07
N LEU A 487 25.06 -19.98 -15.01
CA LEU A 487 24.31 -21.24 -15.00
C LEU A 487 24.45 -22.00 -16.32
N ALA A 488 24.47 -21.30 -17.46
CA ALA A 488 24.69 -21.91 -18.75
C ALA A 488 26.10 -22.49 -18.90
N ALA A 489 27.12 -21.80 -18.39
CA ALA A 489 28.48 -22.32 -18.30
C ALA A 489 28.58 -23.57 -17.41
N ALA A 490 27.65 -23.76 -16.47
CA ALA A 490 27.51 -24.95 -15.64
C ALA A 490 26.62 -26.04 -16.26
N GLY A 491 26.18 -25.88 -17.52
CA GLY A 491 25.43 -26.87 -18.29
C GLY A 491 23.91 -26.71 -18.31
N MET A 492 23.35 -25.62 -17.76
CA MET A 492 21.93 -25.31 -17.89
C MET A 492 21.60 -24.63 -19.23
N PRO A 493 20.37 -24.75 -19.77
CA PRO A 493 19.97 -23.98 -20.94
C PRO A 493 20.00 -22.47 -20.65
N LEU A 494 20.52 -21.66 -21.57
CA LEU A 494 20.45 -20.20 -21.46
C LEU A 494 18.99 -19.75 -21.61
N GLY A 495 18.46 -19.10 -20.58
CA GLY A 495 17.06 -18.69 -20.47
C GLY A 495 16.92 -17.52 -19.51
N ALA A 496 15.84 -16.74 -19.64
CA ALA A 496 15.35 -15.93 -18.53
C ALA A 496 15.09 -16.85 -17.34
N LEU A 497 15.24 -16.35 -16.11
CA LEU A 497 15.10 -17.18 -14.91
C LEU A 497 13.60 -17.41 -14.64
N PRO A 498 13.01 -18.59 -14.93
CA PRO A 498 11.66 -18.88 -14.47
C PRO A 498 11.57 -18.85 -12.92
N PRO A 499 10.37 -18.71 -12.35
CA PRO A 499 10.17 -19.05 -10.95
C PRO A 499 10.59 -20.51 -10.74
N GLY A 500 11.53 -20.75 -9.82
CA GLY A 500 12.08 -22.08 -9.65
C GLY A 500 13.44 -22.13 -8.98
N SER A 501 13.96 -23.36 -8.92
CA SER A 501 15.16 -23.74 -8.16
C SER A 501 16.43 -23.52 -8.98
N TYR A 502 17.44 -22.85 -8.40
CA TYR A 502 18.73 -22.64 -9.05
C TYR A 502 19.89 -23.30 -8.27
N PRO A 503 20.79 -24.04 -8.94
CA PRO A 503 21.96 -24.64 -8.28
C PRO A 503 23.00 -23.57 -7.92
N LEU A 504 23.76 -23.81 -6.86
CA LEU A 504 24.96 -23.03 -6.56
C LEU A 504 26.03 -23.30 -7.63
N VAL A 505 26.62 -22.22 -8.17
CA VAL A 505 27.68 -22.31 -9.17
C VAL A 505 28.90 -23.03 -8.56
N GLY A 506 29.21 -24.24 -9.05
CA GLY A 506 30.34 -25.07 -8.60
C GLY A 506 30.01 -26.53 -8.26
N GLY A 507 28.73 -26.89 -8.13
CA GLY A 507 28.29 -28.25 -7.77
C GLY A 507 27.72 -29.06 -8.93
N ALA A 508 28.52 -29.37 -9.97
CA ALA A 508 28.12 -30.25 -11.06
C ALA A 508 28.20 -31.75 -10.69
N GLY A 509 27.69 -32.13 -9.52
CA GLY A 509 27.62 -33.51 -9.06
C GLY A 509 26.44 -33.67 -8.09
N GLY A 510 25.70 -34.77 -8.22
CA GLY A 510 24.66 -35.12 -7.24
C GLY A 510 25.22 -35.17 -5.81
N PRO A 511 24.33 -35.14 -4.78
CA PRO A 511 24.74 -34.96 -3.39
C PRO A 511 25.82 -35.97 -3.00
N LYS A 512 26.98 -35.47 -2.54
CA LYS A 512 28.15 -36.31 -2.21
C LYS A 512 28.13 -36.85 -0.76
N GLY A 513 27.00 -36.81 -0.07
CA GLY A 513 26.85 -37.31 1.30
C GLY A 513 25.38 -37.38 1.74
N PRO A 514 25.06 -37.90 2.95
CA PRO A 514 23.71 -37.88 3.50
C PRO A 514 23.26 -36.46 3.87
N ALA A 515 21.96 -36.19 3.79
CA ALA A 515 21.37 -34.94 4.26
C ALA A 515 21.61 -34.75 5.76
N GLU A 516 22.14 -33.59 6.16
CA GLU A 516 22.51 -33.30 7.55
C GLU A 516 21.31 -32.86 8.40
N PHE A 517 20.26 -32.33 7.77
CA PHE A 517 19.04 -31.87 8.44
C PHE A 517 17.82 -32.68 8.02
N LEU A 518 16.84 -32.80 8.92
CA LEU A 518 15.58 -33.49 8.64
C LEU A 518 14.52 -32.47 8.20
N GLN A 519 13.96 -32.64 7.00
CA GLN A 519 12.88 -31.80 6.50
C GLN A 519 11.53 -32.27 7.05
N VAL A 520 10.73 -31.35 7.56
CA VAL A 520 9.39 -31.61 8.10
C VAL A 520 8.34 -31.00 7.18
N GLN A 521 7.24 -31.72 6.93
CA GLN A 521 6.10 -31.15 6.22
C GLN A 521 5.39 -30.12 7.10
N VAL A 522 5.44 -28.86 6.67
CA VAL A 522 4.70 -27.77 7.30
C VAL A 522 3.37 -27.62 6.56
N ASN A 523 2.26 -27.95 7.23
CA ASN A 523 0.93 -27.65 6.69
C ASN A 523 0.71 -26.13 6.69
N ALA A 524 0.38 -25.58 5.52
CA ALA A 524 -0.07 -24.21 5.37
C ALA A 524 -1.52 -24.10 5.85
N SER A 525 -1.74 -24.15 7.16
CA SER A 525 -3.00 -23.70 7.76
C SER A 525 -2.72 -22.46 8.58
N PRO A 526 -3.41 -21.33 8.35
CA PRO A 526 -3.46 -20.28 9.34
C PRO A 526 -4.15 -20.92 10.55
N ARG A 527 -3.41 -21.14 11.64
CA ARG A 527 -4.05 -21.54 12.89
C ARG A 527 -4.94 -20.38 13.31
N SER A 528 -6.24 -20.53 13.10
CA SER A 528 -7.28 -19.91 13.91
C SER A 528 -6.89 -20.10 15.37
N ARG A 529 -6.39 -19.06 16.02
CA ARG A 529 -6.41 -19.03 17.48
C ARG A 529 -7.82 -18.61 17.86
N VAL A 530 -8.64 -19.63 18.07
CA VAL A 530 -9.79 -19.57 18.96
C VAL A 530 -9.23 -19.36 20.37
N ALA A 531 -9.42 -18.17 20.90
CA ALA A 531 -9.81 -17.86 22.28
C ALA A 531 -9.90 -16.34 22.39
#